data_AF-Q4SUG9-F1
#
_entry.id   AF-Q4SUG9-F1
#
_cell.length_a   1.000
_cell.length_b   1.000
_cell.length_c   1.000
_cell.angle_alpha   90.00
_cell.angle_beta   90.00
_cell.angle_gamma   90.00
#
_symmetry.space_group_name_H-M   'P 1'
#
loop_
_entity.id
_entity.type
_entity.pdbx_description
1 polymer ?
#
loop_
_entity_poly.entity_id
_entity_poly.type
_entity_poly.pdbx_seq_one_letter_code
_entity_poly.pdbx_strand_id
1 'polypeptide(L)' 'VDPEPYYHACVQESCSCEFEGKFLGFCTAVAAYAEACSDQHVCINWRTPDLCRK' A
#
# COMPACT_ATOMS: atom_id res chain seq x y z
N VAL A 1 10.60 -9.24 3.28
CA VAL A 1 9.13 -9.37 3.11
C VAL A 1 8.83 -9.77 1.68
N ASP A 2 8.01 -10.79 1.45
CA ASP A 2 7.57 -11.16 0.10
C ASP A 2 6.48 -10.19 -0.39
N PRO A 3 6.61 -9.52 -1.54
CA PRO A 3 5.69 -8.48 -1.99
C PRO A 3 4.41 -9.02 -2.64
N GLU A 4 4.42 -10.27 -3.12
CA GLU A 4 3.30 -10.92 -3.83
C GLU A 4 1.94 -10.77 -3.09
N PRO A 5 1.79 -11.13 -1.80
CA PRO A 5 0.50 -11.01 -1.11
C PRO A 5 0.00 -9.56 -0.98
N TYR A 6 0.90 -8.59 -0.83
CA TYR A 6 0.55 -7.17 -0.72
C TYR A 6 0.12 -6.60 -2.08
N TYR A 7 0.74 -7.08 -3.16
CA TYR A 7 0.34 -6.72 -4.52
C TYR A 7 -1.06 -7.22 -4.85
N HIS A 8 -1.37 -8.49 -4.57
CA HIS A 8 -2.72 -9.04 -4.80
C HIS A 8 -3.78 -8.31 -3.96
N ALA A 9 -3.48 -8.02 -2.69
CA ALA A 9 -4.37 -7.22 -1.83
C ALA A 9 -4.60 -5.82 -2.41
N CYS A 10 -3.54 -5.15 -2.86
CA CYS A 10 -3.63 -3.83 -3.51
C CYS A 10 -4.54 -3.85 -4.73
N VAL A 11 -4.38 -4.84 -5.61
CA VAL A 11 -5.22 -4.99 -6.81
C VAL A 11 -6.67 -5.23 -6.42
N GLN A 12 -6.92 -6.13 -5.48
CA GLN A 12 -8.26 -6.46 -5.02
C GLN A 12 -8.97 -5.24 -4.42
N GLU A 13 -8.33 -4.52 -3.49
CA GLU A 13 -8.93 -3.36 -2.84
C GLU A 13 -9.11 -2.17 -3.79
N SER A 14 -8.17 -1.94 -4.71
CA SER A 14 -8.26 -0.84 -5.69
C SER A 14 -9.32 -1.09 -6.76
N CYS A 15 -9.62 -2.36 -7.05
CA CYS A 15 -10.64 -2.77 -8.01
C CYS A 15 -12.03 -2.96 -7.40
N SER A 16 -12.17 -2.98 -6.08
CA SER A 16 -13.45 -3.10 -5.40
C SER A 16 -14.32 -1.85 -5.64
N CYS A 17 -15.50 -2.04 -6.24
CA CYS A 17 -16.48 -0.98 -6.53
C CYS A 17 -17.11 -0.35 -5.28
N GLU A 18 -16.85 -0.89 -4.08
CA GLU A 18 -17.41 -0.43 -2.81
C GLU A 18 -16.65 0.74 -2.19
N PHE A 19 -15.44 1.05 -2.70
CA PHE A 19 -14.68 2.19 -2.22
C PHE A 19 -15.03 3.46 -3.01
N GLU A 20 -15.83 4.33 -2.40
CA GLU A 20 -15.87 5.77 -2.74
C GLU A 20 -14.49 6.39 -2.39
N GLY A 21 -13.48 6.07 -3.20
CA GLY A 21 -12.09 6.49 -2.97
C GLY A 21 -11.07 5.41 -3.34
N LYS A 22 -10.92 5.12 -4.63
CA LYS A 22 -9.91 4.18 -5.18
C LYS A 22 -8.48 4.43 -4.67
N PHE A 23 -8.18 5.65 -4.27
CA PHE A 23 -6.88 6.04 -3.71
C PHE A 23 -6.62 5.52 -2.29
N LEU A 24 -7.66 5.25 -1.50
CA LEU A 24 -7.51 4.87 -0.10
C LEU A 24 -7.06 3.40 0.05
N GLY A 25 -7.59 2.49 -0.78
CA GLY A 25 -7.18 1.07 -0.79
C GLY A 25 -5.73 0.88 -1.23
N PHE A 26 -5.31 1.56 -2.30
CA PHE A 26 -3.92 1.54 -2.78
C PHE A 26 -2.92 1.97 -1.68
N CYS A 27 -3.16 3.12 -1.04
CA CYS A 27 -2.24 3.63 -0.03
C CYS A 27 -2.17 2.75 1.22
N THR A 28 -3.29 2.09 1.57
CA THR A 28 -3.36 1.16 2.70
C THR A 28 -2.52 -0.09 2.44
N ALA A 29 -2.66 -0.69 1.26
CA ALA A 29 -1.89 -1.88 0.90
C ALA A 29 -0.38 -1.61 0.86
N VAL A 30 0.04 -0.48 0.28
CA VAL A 30 1.47 -0.09 0.23
C VAL A 30 1.98 0.27 1.62
N ALA A 31 1.18 0.91 2.47
CA ALA A 31 1.55 1.19 3.86
C ALA A 31 1.79 -0.10 4.66
N ALA A 32 0.94 -1.11 4.50
CA ALA A 32 1.10 -2.41 5.18
C ALA A 32 2.39 -3.12 4.74
N TYR A 33 2.75 -3.04 3.45
CA TYR A 33 4.02 -3.59 2.97
C TYR A 33 5.22 -2.84 3.55
N ALA A 34 5.15 -1.50 3.62
CA ALA A 34 6.21 -0.68 4.18
C ALA A 34 6.39 -0.89 5.69
N GLU A 35 5.31 -1.10 6.43
CA GLU A 35 5.34 -1.47 7.85
C GLU A 35 6.03 -2.82 8.05
N ALA A 36 5.66 -3.85 7.29
CA ALA A 36 6.32 -5.15 7.36
C ALA A 36 7.82 -5.08 7.02
N CYS A 37 8.23 -4.19 6.11
CA CYS A 37 9.64 -3.94 5.82
C CYS A 37 10.33 -3.25 7.00
N SER A 38 9.65 -2.28 7.62
CA SER A 38 10.16 -1.55 8.79
C SER A 38 10.38 -2.48 9.99
N ASP A 39 9.53 -3.48 10.21
CA ASP A 39 9.70 -4.51 11.25
C ASP A 39 10.98 -5.34 11.04
N GLN A 40 11.43 -5.47 9.79
CA GLN A 40 12.71 -6.09 9.43
C GLN A 40 13.87 -5.10 9.42
N HIS A 41 13.68 -3.91 10.01
CA HIS A 41 14.63 -2.80 10.04
C HIS A 41 14.98 -2.26 8.63
N VAL A 42 14.10 -2.47 7.64
CA VAL A 42 14.24 -1.95 6.28
C VAL A 42 13.28 -0.78 6.09
N CYS A 43 13.81 0.43 6.12
CA CYS A 43 13.02 1.64 5.90
C CYS A 43 12.93 1.95 4.40
N ILE A 44 11.71 1.99 3.84
CA ILE A 44 11.46 2.33 2.44
C ILE A 44 10.71 3.65 2.33
N ASN A 45 11.24 4.57 1.51
CA ASN A 45 10.59 5.84 1.23
C ASN A 45 9.70 5.73 -0.02
N TRP A 46 8.39 5.58 0.19
CA TRP A 46 7.43 5.27 -0.88
C TRP A 46 6.37 6.36 -1.11
N ARG A 47 6.21 7.32 -0.19
CA ARG A 47 5.24 8.43 -0.33
C ARG A 47 5.84 9.59 -1.12
N THR A 48 5.05 10.19 -1.99
CA THR A 48 5.42 11.40 -2.75
C THR A 48 4.27 12.42 -2.72
N PRO A 49 4.47 13.68 -3.14
CA PRO A 49 3.40 14.68 -3.18
C PRO A 49 2.20 14.25 -4.05
N ASP A 50 2.47 13.49 -5.10
CA ASP A 50 1.49 12.98 -6.06
C ASP A 50 0.99 11.57 -5.71
N LEU A 51 1.62 10.86 -4.76
CA LEU A 51 1.31 9.49 -4.36
C LEU A 51 1.20 9.35 -2.84
N CYS A 52 -0.02 9.12 -2.34
CA CYS A 52 -0.27 8.85 -0.92
C CYS A 52 0.35 9.90 0.01
N ARG A 53 0.04 11.17 -0.27
CA ARG A 53 0.52 12.32 0.50
C ARG A 53 0.29 12.12 2.01
N LYS A 54 1.26 12.53 2.82
CA LYS A 54 1.11 12.59 4.28
C LYS A 54 0.08 13.62 4.70
#